data_AF-A0AAE2YE34-F1
#
_entry.id   AF-A0AAE2YE34-F1
#
_cell.length_a   1.000
_cell.length_b   1.000
_cell.length_c   1.000
_cell.angle_alpha   90.00
_cell.angle_beta   90.00
_cell.angle_gamma   90.00
#
_symmetry.space_group_name_H-M   'P 1'
#
loop_
_entity.id
_entity.type
_entity.pdbx_description
1 polymer ?
#
loop_
_entity_poly.entity_id
_entity_poly.type
_entity_poly.pdbx_seq_one_letter_code
_entity_poly.pdbx_strand_id
1 'polypeptide(L)'
;MESTLKIDIDIPELKKDKTLLQTWIQTRKAILEKLQIPIQKIRYTETQKGYHFWITINCQPTDKGICDLQFLLGDDQTRCRYNYLRLEAGCFKQFNVLFNKKLKNHNKKQTPLLLRLLKPLRNLPHPF
;
A
#
# COMPACT_ATOMS: atom_id res chain seq x y z
N MET A 1 5.53 -21.34 2.55
CA MET A 1 4.38 -20.78 1.81
C MET A 1 4.75 -19.38 1.37
N GLU A 2 4.46 -18.98 0.14
CA GLU A 2 4.99 -17.74 -0.45
C GLU A 2 3.92 -16.65 -0.58
N SER A 3 4.25 -15.41 -0.22
CA SER A 3 3.41 -14.23 -0.46
C SER A 3 4.18 -13.17 -1.26
N THR A 4 3.47 -12.38 -2.06
CA THR A 4 4.07 -11.26 -2.80
C THR A 4 3.47 -9.94 -2.37
N LEU A 5 4.32 -9.05 -1.86
CA LEU A 5 3.99 -7.66 -1.55
C LEU A 5 4.22 -6.79 -2.79
N LYS A 6 3.20 -6.04 -3.20
CA LYS A 6 3.33 -5.04 -4.25
C LYS A 6 3.61 -3.69 -3.61
N ILE A 7 4.63 -2.99 -4.06
CA ILE A 7 5.00 -1.65 -3.58
C ILE A 7 5.04 -0.72 -4.78
N ASP A 8 4.40 0.44 -4.66
CA ASP A 8 4.32 1.46 -5.71
C ASP A 8 5.02 2.74 -5.24
N ILE A 9 5.87 3.29 -6.11
CA ILE A 9 6.67 4.47 -5.82
C ILE A 9 6.64 5.41 -7.01
N ASP A 10 5.91 6.51 -6.84
CA ASP A 10 5.79 7.59 -7.81
C ASP A 10 6.90 8.65 -7.60
N ILE A 11 8.16 8.24 -7.55
CA ILE A 11 9.33 9.14 -7.41
C ILE A 11 10.19 9.05 -8.68
N PRO A 12 10.11 10.03 -9.60
CA PRO A 12 10.82 9.98 -10.86
C PRO A 12 12.35 10.13 -10.72
N GLU A 13 12.84 10.68 -9.61
CA GLU A 13 14.26 10.84 -9.31
C GLU A 13 14.98 9.48 -9.21
N LEU A 14 14.29 8.43 -8.75
CA LEU A 14 14.83 7.06 -8.72
C LEU A 14 15.25 6.55 -10.10
N LYS A 15 14.66 7.08 -11.18
CA LYS A 15 15.00 6.72 -12.55
C LYS A 15 16.31 7.35 -13.02
N LYS A 16 16.66 8.50 -12.44
CA LYS A 16 17.85 9.28 -12.79
C LYS A 16 19.09 8.79 -12.04
N ASP A 17 18.90 8.20 -10.87
CA ASP A 17 19.97 7.73 -10.00
C ASP A 17 19.82 6.24 -9.67
N LYS A 18 20.59 5.41 -10.38
CA LYS A 18 20.64 3.96 -10.15
C LYS A 18 21.20 3.61 -8.77
N THR A 19 22.09 4.42 -8.22
CA THR A 19 22.68 4.20 -6.88
C THR A 19 21.60 4.41 -5.81
N LEU A 20 20.77 5.44 -5.96
CA LEU A 20 19.61 5.66 -5.09
C LEU A 20 18.63 4.49 -5.17
N LEU A 21 18.32 4.00 -6.38
CA LEU A 21 17.46 2.82 -6.56
C LEU A 21 18.03 1.57 -5.87
N GLN A 22 19.32 1.29 -6.02
CA GLN A 22 19.95 0.16 -5.35
C GLN A 22 19.95 0.33 -3.82
N THR A 23 20.25 1.53 -3.33
CA THR A 23 20.21 1.86 -1.90
C THR A 23 18.80 1.66 -1.34
N TRP A 24 17.79 2.11 -2.08
CA TRP A 24 16.39 1.87 -1.75
C TRP A 24 16.10 0.37 -1.62
N ILE A 25 16.48 -0.45 -2.61
CA ILE A 25 16.29 -1.92 -2.55
C ILE A 25 16.99 -2.52 -1.31
N GLN A 26 18.22 -2.10 -1.01
CA GLN A 26 18.98 -2.62 0.13
C GLN A 26 18.35 -2.25 1.47
N THR A 27 17.83 -1.03 1.63
CA THR A 27 17.13 -0.65 2.87
C THR A 27 15.88 -1.50 3.11
N ARG A 28 15.17 -1.91 2.05
CA ARG A 28 13.98 -2.79 2.18
C ARG A 28 14.40 -4.20 2.59
N LYS A 29 15.52 -4.68 2.06
CA LYS A 29 16.11 -5.95 2.51
C LYS A 29 16.48 -5.90 3.98
N ALA A 30 17.14 -4.83 4.43
CA ALA A 30 17.53 -4.65 5.83
C ALA A 30 16.32 -4.61 6.78
N ILE A 31 15.21 -3.95 6.39
CA ILE A 31 13.96 -3.95 7.16
C ILE A 31 13.42 -5.37 7.31
N LEU A 32 13.32 -6.13 6.20
CA LEU A 32 12.79 -7.50 6.23
C LEU A 32 13.70 -8.46 7.00
N GLU A 33 15.02 -8.31 6.87
CA GLU A 33 16.00 -9.05 7.67
C GLU A 33 15.83 -8.76 9.16
N LYS A 34 15.68 -7.49 9.55
CA LYS A 34 15.43 -7.10 10.94
C LYS A 34 14.14 -7.70 11.49
N LEU A 35 13.12 -7.84 10.65
CA LEU A 35 11.85 -8.49 10.98
C LEU A 35 11.89 -10.02 10.89
N GLN A 36 13.05 -10.60 10.56
CA GLN A 36 13.24 -12.05 10.37
C GLN A 36 12.30 -12.64 9.31
N ILE A 37 12.02 -11.86 8.25
CA ILE A 37 11.19 -12.27 7.13
C ILE A 37 12.09 -12.63 5.94
N PRO A 38 12.20 -13.92 5.58
CA PRO A 38 13.07 -14.33 4.48
C PRO A 38 12.53 -13.83 3.14
N ILE A 39 13.39 -13.14 2.38
CA ILE A 39 13.10 -12.67 1.03
C ILE A 39 13.49 -13.76 0.05
N GLN A 40 12.58 -14.09 -0.87
CA GLN A 40 12.87 -15.01 -1.96
C GLN A 40 13.29 -14.27 -3.22
N LYS A 41 12.58 -13.20 -3.57
CA LYS A 41 12.81 -12.46 -4.81
C LYS A 41 12.31 -11.03 -4.72
N ILE A 42 13.03 -10.11 -5.36
CA ILE A 42 12.56 -8.75 -5.64
C ILE A 42 12.55 -8.58 -7.15
N ARG A 43 11.40 -8.24 -7.72
CA ARG A 43 11.25 -7.82 -9.11
C ARG A 43 10.76 -6.38 -9.13
N TYR A 44 11.13 -5.62 -10.14
CA TYR A 44 10.59 -4.28 -10.34
C TYR A 44 10.52 -3.93 -11.82
N THR A 45 9.67 -2.97 -12.15
CA THR A 45 9.56 -2.40 -13.49
C THR A 45 9.42 -0.89 -13.37
N GLU A 46 10.04 -0.18 -14.31
CA GLU A 46 9.93 1.27 -14.40
C GLU A 46 8.56 1.66 -14.96
N THR A 47 8.00 2.75 -14.43
CA THR A 47 6.76 3.34 -14.88
C THR A 47 6.98 4.79 -15.31
N GLN A 48 5.96 5.41 -15.90
CA GLN A 48 6.02 6.83 -16.26
C GLN A 48 6.37 7.72 -15.04
N LYS A 49 5.90 7.34 -13.84
CA LYS A 49 6.03 8.15 -12.61
C LYS A 49 7.15 7.67 -11.68
N GLY A 50 7.54 6.40 -11.74
CA GLY A 50 8.61 5.86 -10.91
C GLY A 50 8.76 4.35 -11.10
N TYR A 51 8.47 3.54 -10.08
CA TYR A 51 8.66 2.09 -10.11
C TYR A 51 7.55 1.31 -9.41
N HIS A 52 7.16 0.18 -10.00
CA HIS A 52 6.41 -0.86 -9.30
C HIS A 52 7.37 -1.97 -8.87
N PHE A 53 7.31 -2.37 -7.60
CA PHE A 53 8.06 -3.50 -7.05
C PHE A 53 7.14 -4.65 -6.65
N TRP A 54 7.65 -5.86 -6.79
CA TRP A 54 7.07 -7.10 -6.30
C TRP A 54 8.12 -7.81 -5.44
N ILE A 55 7.89 -7.82 -4.14
CA ILE A 55 8.77 -8.44 -3.14
C ILE A 55 8.10 -9.75 -2.69
N THR A 56 8.68 -10.88 -3.08
CA THR A 56 8.23 -12.21 -2.68
C THR A 56 8.95 -12.63 -1.40
N ILE A 57 8.17 -13.01 -0.39
CA ILE A 57 8.62 -13.40 0.95
C ILE A 57 8.15 -14.83 1.28
N ASN A 58 8.95 -15.56 2.06
CA ASN A 58 8.63 -16.93 2.47
C ASN A 58 7.86 -16.98 3.79
N CYS A 59 6.76 -16.23 3.86
CA CYS A 59 5.78 -16.33 4.93
C CYS A 59 4.41 -15.91 4.39
N GLN A 60 3.35 -16.13 5.18
CA GLN A 60 2.00 -15.67 4.88
C GLN A 60 1.59 -14.63 5.93
N PRO A 61 1.77 -13.33 5.65
CA PRO A 61 1.32 -12.30 6.58
C PRO A 61 -0.21 -12.27 6.65
N THR A 62 -0.74 -11.89 7.81
CA THR A 62 -2.15 -11.54 7.95
C THR A 62 -2.48 -10.31 7.11
N ASP A 63 -3.76 -10.02 6.88
CA ASP A 63 -4.17 -8.80 6.15
C ASP A 63 -3.60 -7.51 6.78
N LYS A 64 -3.59 -7.45 8.12
CA LYS A 64 -2.92 -6.36 8.85
C LYS A 64 -1.41 -6.38 8.60
N GLY A 65 -0.77 -7.54 8.64
CA GLY A 65 0.65 -7.68 8.36
C GLY A 65 1.02 -7.21 6.94
N ILE A 66 0.15 -7.44 5.95
CA ILE A 66 0.33 -6.91 4.59
C ILE A 66 0.29 -5.37 4.61
N CYS A 67 -0.67 -4.74 5.29
CA CYS A 67 -0.72 -3.29 5.43
C CYS A 67 0.55 -2.73 6.07
N ASP A 68 0.94 -3.30 7.21
CA ASP A 68 2.10 -2.88 7.99
C ASP A 68 3.37 -2.99 7.13
N LEU A 69 3.57 -4.14 6.47
CA LEU A 69 4.73 -4.39 5.62
C LEU A 69 4.76 -3.47 4.39
N GLN A 70 3.63 -3.24 3.72
CA GLN A 70 3.59 -2.33 2.57
C GLN A 70 3.97 -0.90 2.97
N PHE A 71 3.48 -0.43 4.13
CA PHE A 71 3.86 0.87 4.66
C PHE A 71 5.36 0.94 5.00
N LEU A 72 5.88 -0.03 5.75
CA LEU A 72 7.30 -0.05 6.15
C LEU A 72 8.25 -0.15 4.96
N LEU A 73 7.85 -0.85 3.90
CA LEU A 73 8.64 -0.98 2.68
C LEU A 73 8.50 0.24 1.75
N GLY A 74 7.70 1.23 2.13
CA GLY A 74 7.56 2.51 1.45
C GLY A 74 6.66 2.48 0.23
N ASP A 75 5.53 1.75 0.30
CA ASP A 75 4.42 1.87 -0.66
C ASP A 75 3.81 3.28 -0.54
N ASP A 76 3.10 3.71 -1.58
CA ASP A 76 2.41 5.00 -1.59
C ASP A 76 1.55 5.19 -0.32
N GLN A 77 1.71 6.32 0.36
CA GLN A 77 1.07 6.57 1.65
C GLN A 77 -0.45 6.59 1.54
N THR A 78 -0.99 7.12 0.44
CA THR A 78 -2.42 7.16 0.19
C THR A 78 -2.97 5.74 0.00
N ARG A 79 -2.24 4.91 -0.73
CA ARG A 79 -2.56 3.50 -0.92
C ARG A 79 -2.48 2.70 0.38
N CYS A 80 -1.47 2.95 1.22
CA CYS A 80 -1.37 2.36 2.56
C CYS A 80 -2.59 2.72 3.42
N ARG A 81 -2.95 4.00 3.46
CA ARG A 81 -4.14 4.48 4.18
C ARG A 81 -5.41 3.78 3.70
N TYR A 82 -5.60 3.65 2.39
CA TYR A 82 -6.76 2.93 1.85
C TYR A 82 -6.76 1.45 2.21
N ASN A 83 -5.58 0.81 2.26
CA ASN A 83 -5.46 -0.58 2.71
C ASN A 83 -5.92 -0.75 4.17
N TYR A 84 -5.52 0.15 5.07
CA TYR A 84 -6.03 0.15 6.46
C TYR A 84 -7.55 0.37 6.52
N LEU A 85 -8.10 1.30 5.73
CA LEU A 85 -9.56 1.51 5.68
C LEU A 85 -10.31 0.28 5.18
N ARG A 86 -9.76 -0.47 4.20
CA ARG A 86 -10.35 -1.74 3.76
C ARG A 86 -10.27 -2.81 4.84
N LEU A 87 -9.17 -2.85 5.58
CA LEU A 87 -8.98 -3.76 6.72
C LEU A 87 -10.05 -3.50 7.80
N GLU A 88 -10.22 -2.25 8.21
CA GLU A 88 -11.23 -1.83 9.19
C GLU A 88 -12.66 -2.14 8.72
N ALA A 89 -12.92 -2.01 7.42
CA ALA A 89 -14.21 -2.32 6.82
C ALA A 89 -14.46 -3.83 6.59
N GLY A 90 -13.48 -4.70 6.87
CA GLY A 90 -13.58 -6.14 6.63
C GLY A 90 -13.59 -6.52 5.14
N CYS A 91 -13.08 -5.66 4.27
CA CYS A 91 -13.11 -5.83 2.81
C CYS A 91 -11.71 -5.77 2.18
N PHE A 92 -10.67 -6.19 2.90
CA PHE A 92 -9.26 -6.05 2.51
C PHE A 92 -8.95 -6.58 1.10
N LYS A 93 -9.49 -7.75 0.73
CA LYS A 93 -9.28 -8.36 -0.60
C LYS A 93 -10.04 -7.67 -1.74
N GLN A 94 -10.89 -6.69 -1.43
CA GLN A 94 -11.77 -6.03 -2.39
C GLN A 94 -11.22 -4.66 -2.80
N PHE A 95 -10.20 -4.65 -3.68
CA PHE A 95 -9.47 -3.44 -4.07
C PHE A 95 -10.35 -2.33 -4.70
N ASN A 96 -11.29 -2.70 -5.57
CA ASN A 96 -12.09 -1.71 -6.31
C ASN A 96 -13.26 -1.13 -5.51
N VAL A 97 -13.51 -1.60 -4.29
CA VAL A 97 -14.68 -1.17 -3.51
C VAL A 97 -14.61 0.30 -3.11
N LEU A 98 -13.41 0.83 -2.92
CA LEU A 98 -13.19 2.24 -2.61
C LEU A 98 -13.25 3.15 -3.86
N PHE A 99 -13.05 2.59 -5.06
CA PHE A 99 -12.94 3.36 -6.31
C PHE A 99 -14.14 3.20 -7.26
N ASN A 100 -15.00 2.17 -7.07
CA ASN A 100 -16.24 1.99 -7.83
C ASN A 100 -17.26 3.12 -7.60
N LYS A 101 -17.03 3.96 -6.59
CA LYS A 101 -17.61 5.29 -6.53
C LYS A 101 -16.48 6.31 -6.70
N LYS A 102 -16.09 6.56 -7.96
CA LYS A 102 -15.78 7.95 -8.35
C LYS A 102 -16.95 8.76 -7.81
N LEU A 103 -16.74 9.50 -6.73
CA LEU A 103 -17.69 10.46 -6.17
C LEU A 103 -17.85 11.56 -7.22
N LYS A 104 -18.56 11.26 -8.30
CA LYS A 104 -19.21 12.25 -9.13
C LYS A 104 -20.28 12.83 -8.20
N ASN A 105 -19.95 13.97 -7.58
CA ASN A 105 -20.93 14.82 -6.95
C ASN A 105 -22.07 15.04 -7.95
N HIS A 106 -23.20 14.38 -7.70
CA HIS A 106 -24.56 14.85 -7.95
C HIS A 106 -25.54 13.81 -7.39
N ASN A 107 -25.99 14.05 -6.16
CA ASN A 107 -27.31 13.64 -5.63
C ASN A 107 -27.76 12.17 -5.74
N LYS A 108 -26.92 11.15 -5.45
CA LYS A 108 -27.45 9.78 -5.27
C LYS A 108 -26.91 9.04 -4.03
N LYS A 109 -27.87 8.46 -3.31
CA LYS A 109 -27.79 7.76 -2.01
C LYS A 109 -26.45 7.04 -1.79
N GLN A 110 -25.77 7.42 -0.72
CA GLN A 110 -24.53 6.79 -0.27
C GLN A 110 -24.81 5.32 0.08
N THR A 111 -23.92 4.41 -0.31
CA THR A 111 -24.07 2.97 -0.04
C THR A 111 -23.70 2.73 1.42
N PRO A 112 -24.29 1.73 2.11
CA PRO A 112 -24.02 1.47 3.54
C PRO A 112 -22.53 1.31 3.87
N LEU A 113 -21.76 0.75 2.94
CA LEU A 113 -20.31 0.58 3.05
C LEU A 113 -19.55 1.91 2.99
N LEU A 114 -20.00 2.84 2.14
CA LEU A 114 -19.43 4.19 2.02
C LEU A 114 -19.80 5.05 3.24
N LEU A 115 -20.99 4.87 3.80
CA LEU A 115 -21.39 5.47 5.08
C LEU A 115 -20.57 4.95 6.26
N ARG A 116 -20.20 3.65 6.27
CA ARG A 116 -19.28 3.07 7.27
C ARG A 116 -17.86 3.61 7.13
N LEU A 117 -17.35 3.77 5.91
CA LEU A 117 -16.02 4.34 5.65
C LEU A 117 -15.92 5.85 5.95
N LEU A 118 -17.01 6.59 5.79
CA LEU A 118 -17.07 8.03 6.09
C LEU A 118 -17.34 8.35 7.57
N LYS A 119 -17.83 7.38 8.36
CA LYS A 119 -18.13 7.58 9.79
C LYS A 119 -16.90 7.94 10.64
N PRO A 120 -15.75 7.25 10.53
CA PRO A 120 -14.54 7.62 11.26
C PRO A 120 -13.95 8.97 10.80
N LEU A 121 -14.06 9.27 9.50
CA LEU A 121 -13.50 10.50 8.90
C LEU A 121 -14.22 11.78 9.35
N ARG A 122 -15.47 11.70 9.83
CA ARG A 122 -16.23 12.84 10.35
C ARG A 122 -15.88 13.22 11.80
N ASN A 123 -15.23 12.31 12.53
CA ASN A 123 -14.91 12.50 13.95
C ASN A 123 -13.41 12.73 14.20
N LEU A 124 -12.61 12.93 13.15
CA LEU A 124 -11.24 13.37 13.31
C LEU A 124 -11.26 14.83 13.75
N PRO A 125 -10.59 15.21 14.87
CA PRO A 125 -10.42 16.62 15.19
C PRO A 125 -9.73 17.30 14.01
N HIS A 126 -10.27 18.44 13.58
CA HIS A 126 -9.59 19.27 12.60
C HIS A 126 -8.20 19.60 13.14
N PRO A 127 -7.12 19.39 12.35
CA PRO A 127 -5.81 19.85 12.76
C PRO A 127 -5.88 21.38 12.82
N PHE A 128 -5.75 21.91 14.02
CA PHE A 128 -5.34 23.30 14.27
C PHE A 128 -3.85 23.43 13.95
#